data_AF-A0A0V0UGG4-F1
#
_entry.id   AF-A0A0V0UGG4-F1
#
_cell.length_a   1.000
_cell.length_b   1.000
_cell.length_c   1.000
_cell.angle_alpha   90.00
_cell.angle_beta   90.00
_cell.angle_gamma   90.00
#
_symmetry.space_group_name_H-M   'P 1'
#
loop_
_entity.id
_entity.type
_entity.pdbx_description
1 polymer ?
#
loop_
_entity_poly.entity_id
_entity_poly.type
_entity_poly.pdbx_seq_one_letter_code
_entity_poly.pdbx_strand_id
1 'polypeptide(L)' 'MDGKQLLIPLWYNLESTIHAPGSHGCQQSNVGTRRNYQYMFRFTSYKLLMARNTFSMLSTYF' A
#
# COMPACT_ATOMS: atom_id res chain seq x y z
N MET A 1 -11.56 9.82 2.54
CA MET A 1 -11.02 8.45 2.69
C MET A 1 -10.66 8.28 4.14
N ASP A 2 -11.38 7.41 4.83
CA ASP A 2 -11.14 7.12 6.24
C ASP A 2 -9.75 6.48 6.36
N GLY A 3 -8.87 6.96 7.26
CA GLY A 3 -7.51 6.43 7.42
C GLY A 3 -7.45 4.91 7.66
N LYS A 4 -8.57 4.34 8.12
CA LYS A 4 -8.82 2.90 8.28
C LYS A 4 -8.67 2.12 6.96
N GLN A 5 -8.98 2.75 5.82
CA GLN A 5 -8.89 2.13 4.50
C GLN A 5 -7.45 1.93 4.01
N LEU A 6 -6.48 2.67 4.57
CA LEU A 6 -5.04 2.52 4.25
C LEU A 6 -4.32 1.62 5.25
N LEU A 7 -4.82 1.55 6.48
CA LEU A 7 -4.33 0.62 7.50
C LEU A 7 -4.50 -0.85 7.08
N ILE A 8 -5.63 -1.20 6.45
CA ILE A 8 -5.90 -2.57 6.00
C ILE A 8 -4.88 -3.03 4.93
N PRO A 9 -4.65 -2.31 3.81
CA PRO A 9 -3.61 -2.65 2.85
C PRO A 9 -2.21 -2.72 3.45
N LEU A 10 -1.86 -1.81 4.37
CA LEU A 10 -0.55 -1.76 5.00
C LEU A 10 -0.31 -2.99 5.89
N TRP A 11 -1.31 -3.37 6.69
CA TRP A 11 -1.27 -4.56 7.54
C TRP A 11 -1.07 -5.82 6.72
N TYR A 12 -1.88 -6.01 5.67
CA TYR A 12 -1.76 -7.15 4.75
C TYR A 12 -0.41 -7.20 4.04
N ASN A 13 0.14 -6.04 3.65
CA ASN A 13 1.45 -6.00 3.00
C ASN A 13 2.59 -6.36 3.98
N LEU A 14 2.48 -5.93 5.24
CA LEU A 14 3.45 -6.24 6.29
C LEU A 14 3.40 -7.73 6.65
N GLU A 15 2.21 -8.27 6.90
CA GLU A 15 1.98 -9.69 7.17
C GLU A 15 2.53 -10.57 6.03
N SER A 16 2.27 -10.15 4.79
CA SER A 16 2.79 -10.81 3.59
C SER A 16 4.31 -10.74 3.43
N THR A 17 4.98 -9.75 4.01
CA THR A 17 6.44 -9.60 3.91
C THR A 17 7.15 -10.42 4.98
N ILE A 18 6.54 -10.53 6.16
CA ILE A 18 7.06 -11.27 7.31
C ILE A 18 6.81 -12.78 7.15
N HIS A 19 5.69 -13.19 6.55
CA HIS A 19 5.43 -14.60 6.24
C HIS A 19 6.27 -15.06 5.04
N ALA A 20 7.36 -15.76 5.34
CA ALA A 20 8.16 -16.50 4.35
C ALA A 20 7.29 -17.49 3.55
N PRO A 21 7.67 -17.83 2.30
CA PRO A 21 6.92 -18.76 1.42
C PRO A 21 7.02 -20.24 1.88
N GLY A 22 6.86 -20.52 3.18
CA GLY A 22 6.98 -21.85 3.77
C GLY A 22 6.11 -22.11 5.01
N SER A 23 5.25 -21.19 5.46
CA SER A 23 4.30 -21.49 6.54
C SER A 23 3.12 -22.30 5.99
N HIS A 24 3.25 -23.62 6.10
CA HIS A 24 2.39 -24.68 5.54
C HIS A 24 0.98 -24.78 6.16
N GLY A 25 0.31 -23.65 6.42
CA GLY A 25 -0.96 -23.67 7.15
C GLY A 25 -1.95 -22.52 6.93
N CYS A 26 -1.62 -21.44 6.22
CA CYS A 26 -2.58 -20.33 6.08
C CYS A 26 -2.31 -19.41 4.88
N GLN A 27 -2.24 -19.95 3.65
CA GLN A 27 -1.98 -19.11 2.46
C GLN A 27 -2.98 -19.30 1.31
N GLN A 28 -4.23 -19.67 1.63
CA GLN A 28 -5.32 -19.70 0.64
C GLN A 28 -6.36 -18.58 0.85
N SER A 29 -6.06 -17.52 1.61
CA SER A 29 -6.92 -16.33 1.61
C SER A 29 -6.60 -15.45 0.38
N ASN A 30 -7.16 -15.84 -0.77
CA ASN A 30 -7.30 -15.09 -2.02
C ASN A 30 -6.07 -14.24 -2.45
N VAL A 31 -5.21 -14.83 -3.29
CA VAL A 31 -4.17 -14.10 -4.06
C VAL A 31 -4.73 -12.85 -4.76
N GLY A 32 -5.98 -12.90 -5.24
CA GLY A 32 -6.68 -11.76 -5.81
C GLY A 32 -6.89 -10.60 -4.83
N THR A 33 -7.25 -10.90 -3.58
CA THR A 33 -7.44 -9.90 -2.53
C THR A 33 -6.11 -9.26 -2.13
N ARG A 34 -5.04 -10.05 -2.00
CA ARG A 34 -3.68 -9.53 -1.73
C ARG A 34 -3.18 -8.59 -2.84
N ARG A 35 -3.33 -8.97 -4.11
CA ARG A 35 -2.93 -8.13 -5.25
C ARG A 35 -3.72 -6.83 -5.32
N ASN A 36 -5.02 -6.87 -5.02
CA ASN A 36 -5.85 -5.67 -4.96
C ASN A 36 -5.39 -4.70 -3.87
N TYR A 37 -5.06 -5.19 -2.67
CA TYR A 37 -4.55 -4.33 -1.61
C TYR A 37 -3.17 -3.74 -1.92
N GLN A 38 -2.26 -4.53 -2.51
CA GLN A 38 -0.96 -4.01 -2.97
C GLN A 38 -1.13 -2.94 -4.06
N TYR A 39 -2.05 -3.16 -5.00
CA TYR A 39 -2.37 -2.18 -6.03
C TYR A 39 -2.92 -0.88 -5.43
N MET A 40 -3.89 -0.98 -4.52
CA MET A 40 -4.46 0.18 -3.82
C MET A 40 -3.38 0.95 -3.05
N PHE A 41 -2.51 0.25 -2.31
CA PHE A 41 -1.42 0.87 -1.58
C PHE A 41 -0.44 1.61 -2.51
N ARG A 42 -0.07 0.99 -3.64
CA ARG A 42 0.83 1.59 -4.63
C ARG A 42 0.19 2.80 -5.32
N PHE A 43 -1.09 2.72 -5.64
CA PHE A 43 -1.86 3.82 -6.24
C PHE A 43 -1.93 5.03 -5.30
N THR A 44 -2.28 4.81 -4.03
CA THR A 44 -2.31 5.89 -3.03
C THR A 44 -0.92 6.49 -2.81
N SER A 45 0.12 5.66 -2.71
CA SER A 45 1.50 6.11 -2.54
C SER A 45 1.97 6.98 -3.71
N TYR A 46 1.62 6.61 -4.94
CA TYR A 46 1.93 7.40 -6.13
C TYR A 46 1.22 8.76 -6.13
N LYS A 47 -0.06 8.81 -5.73
CA LYS A 47 -0.80 10.07 -5.60
C LYS A 47 -0.18 11.00 -4.56
N LEU A 48 0.22 10.46 -3.40
CA LEU A 48 0.92 11.23 -2.36
C LEU A 48 2.28 11.74 -2.84
N LEU A 49 3.04 10.92 -3.57
CA LEU A 49 4.31 11.33 -4.15
C LEU A 49 4.13 12.48 -5.16
N MET A 50 3.14 12.37 -6.05
CA MET A 50 2.83 13.44 -7.00
C MET A 50 2.40 14.72 -6.28
N ALA A 51 1.54 14.64 -5.26
CA ALA A 51 1.15 15.79 -4.46
C ALA A 51 2.34 16.47 -3.78
N ARG A 52 3.26 15.68 -3.20
CA ARG A 52 4.52 16.18 -2.62
C ARG A 52 5.38 16.87 -3.67
N ASN A 53 5.53 16.29 -4.85
CA ASN A 53 6.33 16.87 -5.92
C ASN A 53 5.72 18.18 -6.44
N THR A 54 4.40 18.25 -6.60
CA THR A 54 3.69 19.49 -6.96
C THR A 54 3.88 20.55 -5.89
N PHE A 55 3.75 20.21 -4.61
CA PHE A 55 3.98 21.15 -3.52
C PHE A 55 5.42 21.65 -3.48
N SER A 56 6.39 20.73 -3.62
CA SER A 56 7.82 21.07 -3.68
C SER A 56 8.12 22.00 -4.85
N MET A 57 7.56 21.73 -6.03
CA MET A 57 7.70 22.56 -7.22
C MET A 57 7.14 23.96 -6.97
N LEU A 58 5.91 24.08 -6.48
CA LEU A 58 5.30 25.38 -6.16
C LEU A 58 6.12 26.14 -5.12
N SER A 59 6.58 25.46 -4.06
CA SER A 59 7.46 26.04 -3.04
C SER A 59 8.83 26.49 -3.57
N THR A 60 9.24 26.08 -4.77
CA THR A 60 10.47 26.58 -5.40
C THR A 60 10.24 27.90 -6.14
N TYR A 61 8.99 28.24 -6.44
CA TYR A 61 8.59 29.45 -7.16
C TYR A 61 8.11 30.60 -6.25
N PHE A 62 8.02 30.37 -4.94
CA PHE A 62 7.72 31.37 -3.90
C PHE A 62 8.90 31.50 -2.95
#